data_AF-A0A0F5Y8G9-F1
#
_entry.id   AF-A0A0F5Y8G9-F1
#
_cell.length_a   1.000
_cell.length_b   1.000
_cell.length_c   1.000
_cell.angle_alpha   90.00
_cell.angle_beta   90.00
_cell.angle_gamma   90.00
#
_symmetry.space_group_name_H-M   'P 1'
#
loop_
_entity.id
_entity.type
_entity.pdbx_description
1 polymer ?
#
loop_
_entity_poly.entity_id
_entity_poly.type
_entity_poly.pdbx_seq_one_letter_code
_entity_poly.pdbx_strand_id
1 'polypeptide(L)'
;MSEETKANETDQAEPKNAAAAKKEKPPAVEDKPFAEFIEQDYLPALKKALGSQGVEDLDLKFAQEKLPAGLGNSERCWQVIGQWQSGKRQFNVYFPNEDIKAQKVFSCAANGKPSIIEPFLGDERKITLPLLVFGVVQRLNAQKWLNRN
;
A
#
# COMPACT_ATOMS: atom_id res chain seq x y z
N MET A 1 15.67 65.72 10.86
CA MET A 1 15.17 65.25 9.56
C MET A 1 15.06 63.72 9.68
N SER A 2 14.13 63.22 10.50
CA SER A 2 12.68 63.10 10.21
C SER A 2 12.49 62.09 9.07
N GLU A 3 12.21 60.82 9.37
CA GLU A 3 10.86 60.24 9.58
C GLU A 3 9.87 60.64 8.47
N GLU A 4 9.41 59.64 7.69
CA GLU A 4 7.99 59.25 7.63
C GLU A 4 7.86 57.85 6.94
N THR A 5 7.54 56.76 7.66
CA THR A 5 6.20 56.14 7.91
C THR A 5 5.55 55.53 6.64
N LYS A 6 5.09 54.27 6.57
CA LYS A 6 3.87 53.68 7.22
C LYS A 6 3.77 52.20 6.78
N ALA A 7 3.75 51.18 7.65
CA ALA A 7 2.58 50.53 8.33
C ALA A 7 1.44 50.18 7.34
N ASN A 8 0.68 49.08 7.38
CA ASN A 8 0.34 47.99 8.31
C ASN A 8 -0.44 46.98 7.42
N GLU A 9 -0.21 45.66 7.46
CA GLU A 9 -1.03 44.66 8.18
C GLU A 9 -2.56 44.76 8.00
N THR A 10 -3.20 43.58 7.89
CA THR A 10 -4.63 43.19 8.09
C THR A 10 -5.15 42.42 6.86
N ASP A 11 -5.07 41.09 6.88
CA ASP A 11 -6.04 40.16 7.48
C ASP A 11 -7.30 39.98 6.62
N GLN A 12 -7.43 38.77 6.09
CA GLN A 12 -8.73 38.12 5.94
C GLN A 12 -8.57 36.67 6.42
N ALA A 13 -8.80 36.51 7.73
CA ALA A 13 -9.53 35.41 8.34
C ALA A 13 -10.72 34.96 7.45
N GLU A 14 -11.06 33.68 7.24
CA GLU A 14 -11.38 32.56 8.15
C GLU A 14 -11.83 31.36 7.23
N PRO A 15 -12.26 30.17 7.73
CA PRO A 15 -11.81 29.35 8.85
C PRO A 15 -11.59 27.85 8.47
N LYS A 16 -10.91 27.12 9.36
CA LYS A 16 -11.13 25.70 9.73
C LYS A 16 -11.32 24.66 8.60
N ASN A 17 -10.38 23.72 8.50
CA ASN A 17 -10.66 22.39 9.05
C ASN A 17 -9.38 21.58 9.31
N ALA A 18 -9.38 20.93 10.47
CA ALA A 18 -8.61 19.76 10.84
C ALA A 18 -7.11 19.80 10.58
N ALA A 19 -6.38 20.02 11.68
CA ALA A 19 -5.24 19.21 12.07
C ALA A 19 -5.17 17.89 11.27
N ALA A 20 -4.46 17.90 10.14
CA ALA A 20 -3.92 16.70 9.57
C ALA A 20 -2.87 16.27 10.57
N ALA A 21 -3.33 15.46 11.53
CA ALA A 21 -2.53 14.79 12.53
C ALA A 21 -1.18 14.48 11.89
N LYS A 22 -0.12 15.02 12.49
CA LYS A 22 1.19 14.39 12.41
C LYS A 22 0.90 12.91 12.65
N LYS A 23 0.78 12.14 11.57
CA LYS A 23 0.90 10.69 11.64
C LYS A 23 2.32 10.55 12.11
N GLU A 24 2.45 10.43 13.43
CA GLU A 24 3.64 9.97 14.11
C GLU A 24 4.25 8.93 13.20
N LYS A 25 5.51 9.16 12.82
CA LYS A 25 6.31 8.21 12.06
C LYS A 25 5.97 6.84 12.65
N PRO A 26 5.31 5.91 11.90
CA PRO A 26 5.39 4.53 12.29
C PRO A 26 6.91 4.28 12.31
N PRO A 27 7.44 3.83 13.45
CA PRO A 27 8.86 3.79 13.74
C PRO A 27 9.59 3.03 12.64
N ALA A 28 10.92 3.11 12.61
CA ALA A 28 11.75 2.32 11.71
C ALA A 28 11.41 0.81 11.81
N VAL A 29 10.39 0.35 11.06
CA VAL A 29 10.01 -1.06 10.95
C VAL A 29 10.80 -1.72 9.81
N GLU A 30 11.57 -0.92 9.06
CA GLU A 30 12.48 -1.39 8.01
C GLU A 30 13.76 -2.06 8.55
N ASP A 31 14.01 -2.01 9.86
CA ASP A 31 15.15 -2.70 10.51
C ASP A 31 14.78 -4.11 11.00
N LYS A 32 13.48 -4.46 10.96
CA LYS A 32 13.02 -5.81 11.26
C LYS A 32 13.15 -6.71 10.02
N PRO A 33 13.36 -8.02 10.19
CA PRO A 33 13.37 -8.94 9.06
C PRO A 33 12.06 -8.80 8.26
N PHE A 34 12.20 -8.69 6.94
CA PHE A 34 11.10 -8.43 6.00
C PHE A 34 9.87 -9.31 6.24
N ALA A 35 10.08 -10.60 6.54
CA ALA A 35 9.00 -11.54 6.81
C ALA A 35 8.16 -11.14 8.04
N GLU A 36 8.80 -10.74 9.14
CA GLU A 36 8.09 -10.30 10.36
C GLU A 36 7.33 -9.01 10.13
N PHE A 37 7.91 -8.05 9.40
CA PHE A 37 7.22 -6.81 9.05
C PHE A 37 5.97 -7.08 8.23
N ILE A 38 6.05 -7.99 7.26
CA ILE A 38 4.90 -8.33 6.43
C ILE A 38 3.80 -8.97 7.28
N GLU A 39 4.13 -9.98 8.07
CA GLU A 39 3.14 -10.71 8.87
C GLU A 39 2.54 -9.87 10.02
N GLN A 40 3.37 -9.18 10.80
CA GLN A 40 2.93 -8.48 12.01
C GLN A 40 2.32 -7.10 11.74
N ASP A 41 2.83 -6.38 10.75
CA ASP A 41 2.46 -4.99 10.53
C ASP A 41 1.67 -4.81 9.22
N TYR A 42 2.16 -5.38 8.10
CA TYR A 42 1.55 -5.16 6.78
C TYR A 42 0.22 -5.90 6.59
N LEU A 43 0.13 -7.20 6.93
CA LEU A 43 -1.09 -7.98 6.80
C LEU A 43 -2.27 -7.37 7.60
N PRO A 44 -2.14 -7.05 8.91
CA PRO A 44 -3.25 -6.46 9.65
C PRO A 44 -3.59 -5.04 9.15
N ALA A 45 -2.60 -4.26 8.72
CA ALA A 45 -2.86 -2.93 8.14
C ALA A 45 -3.62 -3.02 6.82
N LEU A 46 -3.26 -3.96 5.94
CA LEU A 46 -4.01 -4.26 4.71
C LEU A 46 -5.42 -4.69 5.02
N LYS A 47 -5.61 -5.63 5.95
CA LYS A 47 -6.94 -6.13 6.33
C LYS A 47 -7.83 -5.00 6.84
N LYS A 48 -7.29 -4.12 7.69
CA LYS A 48 -8.02 -2.95 8.19
C LYS A 48 -8.36 -1.95 7.09
N ALA A 49 -7.42 -1.67 6.20
CA ALA A 49 -7.63 -0.73 5.10
C ALA A 49 -8.67 -1.24 4.11
N LEU A 50 -8.59 -2.51 3.72
CA LEU A 50 -9.53 -3.14 2.79
C LEU A 50 -10.91 -3.33 3.43
N GLY A 51 -10.97 -3.70 4.72
CA GLY A 51 -12.21 -3.71 5.49
C GLY A 51 -12.89 -2.34 5.50
N SER A 52 -12.12 -1.26 5.67
CA SER A 52 -12.63 0.12 5.60
C SER A 52 -13.12 0.53 4.20
N GLN A 53 -12.76 -0.22 3.16
CA GLN A 53 -13.20 -0.01 1.78
C GLN A 53 -14.38 -0.91 1.39
N GLY A 54 -14.91 -1.72 2.31
CA GLY A 54 -16.04 -2.63 2.09
C GLY A 54 -15.64 -4.06 1.74
N VAL A 55 -14.40 -4.47 2.02
CA VAL A 55 -13.94 -5.86 1.86
C VAL A 55 -13.98 -6.59 3.20
N GLU A 56 -15.07 -7.29 3.47
CA GLU A 56 -15.29 -7.97 4.76
C GLU A 56 -14.69 -9.38 4.83
N ASP A 57 -14.69 -10.10 3.71
CA ASP A 57 -14.23 -11.50 3.60
C ASP A 57 -12.78 -11.59 3.06
N LEU A 58 -11.87 -10.80 3.63
CA LEU A 58 -10.47 -10.80 3.19
C LEU A 58 -9.67 -11.91 3.88
N ASP A 59 -9.19 -12.86 3.08
CA ASP A 59 -8.20 -13.85 3.45
C ASP A 59 -6.82 -13.40 2.93
N LEU A 60 -5.88 -13.23 3.86
CA LEU A 60 -4.50 -12.85 3.55
C LEU A 60 -3.58 -14.02 3.88
N LYS A 61 -2.73 -14.39 2.94
CA LYS A 61 -1.71 -15.41 3.08
C LYS A 61 -0.35 -14.84 2.70
N PHE A 62 0.64 -15.11 3.53
CA PHE A 62 2.02 -14.84 3.22
C PHE A 62 2.73 -16.18 3.03
N ALA A 63 3.34 -16.36 1.86
CA ALA A 63 4.00 -17.61 1.51
C ALA A 63 5.28 -17.31 0.73
N GLN A 64 6.33 -18.08 1.02
CA GLN A 64 7.55 -18.08 0.23
C GLN A 64 7.51 -19.27 -0.72
N GLU A 65 7.15 -19.03 -1.97
CA GLU A 65 7.05 -20.10 -2.97
C GLU A 65 7.65 -19.66 -4.30
N LYS A 66 7.87 -20.66 -5.15
CA LYS A 66 8.31 -20.45 -6.52
C LYS A 66 7.13 -19.90 -7.33
N LEU A 67 7.35 -18.82 -8.10
CA LEU A 67 6.31 -18.33 -9.00
C LEU A 67 5.82 -19.45 -9.92
N PRO A 68 4.51 -19.52 -10.23
CA PRO A 68 4.00 -20.44 -11.23
C PRO A 68 4.78 -20.24 -12.53
N ALA A 69 5.16 -21.33 -13.21
CA ALA A 69 6.03 -21.29 -14.40
C ALA A 69 5.52 -20.40 -15.56
N GLY A 70 4.25 -19.97 -15.52
CA GLY A 70 3.65 -19.05 -16.50
C GLY A 70 3.62 -17.56 -16.09
N LEU A 71 4.05 -17.22 -14.87
CA LEU A 71 3.99 -15.86 -14.30
C LEU A 71 5.36 -15.23 -14.07
N GLY A 72 6.47 -15.93 -14.27
CA GLY A 72 7.80 -15.33 -14.11
C GLY A 72 8.92 -16.33 -13.85
N ASN A 73 10.12 -15.79 -13.67
CA ASN A 73 11.31 -16.59 -13.42
C ASN A 73 11.12 -17.46 -12.20
N SER A 74 11.61 -18.69 -12.34
CA SER A 74 11.52 -19.83 -11.44
C SER A 74 12.24 -19.67 -10.09
N GLU A 75 12.30 -18.45 -9.56
CA GLU A 75 12.96 -18.09 -8.32
C GLU A 75 11.99 -18.18 -7.14
N ARG A 76 12.50 -18.60 -5.98
CA ARG A 76 11.74 -18.57 -4.72
C ARG A 76 11.64 -17.11 -4.31
N CYS A 77 10.42 -16.58 -4.27
CA CYS A 77 10.21 -15.22 -3.81
C CYS A 77 9.10 -15.18 -2.76
N TRP A 78 9.10 -14.13 -1.97
CA TRP A 78 8.03 -13.91 -1.02
C TRP A 78 6.82 -13.36 -1.74
N GLN A 79 5.67 -13.97 -1.53
CA GLN A 79 4.40 -13.52 -2.08
C GLN A 79 3.37 -13.31 -0.99
N VAL A 80 2.71 -12.16 -1.04
CA VAL A 80 1.51 -11.86 -0.26
C VAL A 80 0.32 -12.06 -1.16
N ILE A 81 -0.52 -13.04 -0.83
CA ILE A 81 -1.74 -13.38 -1.55
C ILE A 81 -2.92 -12.88 -0.73
N GLY A 82 -3.72 -12.00 -1.30
CA GLY A 82 -4.98 -11.57 -0.71
C GLY A 82 -6.14 -11.99 -1.58
N GLN A 83 -7.10 -12.74 -1.04
CA GLN A 83 -8.28 -13.21 -1.74
C GLN A 83 -9.54 -12.85 -0.97
N TRP A 84 -10.62 -12.52 -1.68
CA TRP A 84 -11.91 -12.20 -1.08
C TRP A 84 -13.07 -12.46 -2.05
N GLN A 85 -14.30 -12.36 -1.55
CA GLN A 85 -15.52 -12.79 -2.25
C GLN A 85 -15.43 -14.27 -2.65
N SER A 86 -15.08 -15.15 -1.70
CA SER A 86 -14.94 -16.59 -1.95
C SER A 86 -13.96 -16.93 -3.09
N GLY A 87 -12.86 -16.17 -3.22
CA GLY A 87 -11.83 -16.37 -4.24
C GLY A 87 -12.16 -15.78 -5.62
N LYS A 88 -13.26 -15.03 -5.76
CA LYS A 88 -13.57 -14.30 -7.01
C LYS A 88 -12.59 -13.18 -7.30
N ARG A 89 -12.00 -12.59 -6.25
CA ARG A 89 -11.00 -11.53 -6.39
C ARG A 89 -9.77 -11.92 -5.62
N GLN A 90 -8.63 -11.83 -6.28
CA GLN A 90 -7.34 -12.12 -5.70
C GLN A 90 -6.33 -11.06 -6.15
N PHE A 91 -5.47 -10.63 -5.24
CA PHE A 91 -4.25 -9.91 -5.57
C PHE A 91 -3.04 -10.65 -5.01
N ASN A 92 -1.93 -10.57 -5.72
CA ASN A 92 -0.65 -11.11 -5.31
C ASN A 92 0.38 -9.98 -5.34
N VAL A 93 1.11 -9.79 -4.26
CA VAL A 93 2.27 -8.89 -4.21
C VAL A 93 3.51 -9.76 -4.09
N TYR A 94 4.36 -9.70 -5.10
CA TYR A 94 5.60 -10.43 -5.16
C TYR A 94 6.77 -9.53 -4.74
N PHE A 95 7.61 -10.09 -3.90
CA PHE A 95 8.83 -9.50 -3.37
C PHE A 95 10.00 -10.41 -3.77
N PRO A 96 10.57 -10.19 -4.98
CA PRO A 96 11.71 -10.96 -5.48
C PRO A 96 12.95 -10.79 -4.60
N ASN A 97 13.12 -9.61 -4.02
CA ASN A 97 14.10 -9.35 -2.99
C ASN A 97 13.37 -9.33 -1.65
N GLU A 98 13.95 -9.94 -0.62
CA GLU A 98 13.44 -9.94 0.77
C GLU A 98 13.55 -8.55 1.41
N ASP A 99 13.29 -7.50 0.64
CA ASP A 99 13.47 -6.10 1.00
C ASP A 99 12.27 -5.30 0.49
N ILE A 100 11.76 -4.42 1.34
CA ILE A 100 10.69 -3.51 0.99
C ILE A 100 11.15 -2.32 0.12
N LYS A 101 12.43 -2.05 -0.07
CA LYS A 101 12.93 -0.96 -0.93
C LYS A 101 13.23 -1.43 -2.35
N ALA A 102 13.38 -2.73 -2.50
CA ALA A 102 13.71 -3.33 -3.77
C ALA A 102 12.49 -3.40 -4.70
N GLN A 103 12.73 -3.88 -5.92
CA GLN A 103 11.68 -4.03 -6.92
C GLN A 103 10.58 -4.95 -6.40
N LYS A 104 9.35 -4.47 -6.45
CA LYS A 104 8.14 -5.22 -6.10
C LYS A 104 7.25 -5.31 -7.31
N VAL A 105 6.43 -6.33 -7.28
CA VAL A 105 5.55 -6.62 -8.40
C VAL A 105 4.18 -6.91 -7.84
N PHE A 106 3.16 -6.34 -8.47
CA PHE A 106 1.77 -6.53 -8.09
C PHE A 106 1.05 -7.25 -9.22
N SER A 107 0.20 -8.19 -8.86
CA SER A 107 -0.69 -8.85 -9.79
C SER A 107 -2.09 -8.89 -9.21
N CYS A 108 -3.08 -8.77 -10.09
CA CYS A 108 -4.48 -8.90 -9.72
C CYS A 108 -5.18 -9.89 -10.65
N ALA A 109 -6.11 -10.64 -10.09
CA ALA A 109 -6.94 -11.60 -10.79
C ALA A 109 -8.40 -11.44 -10.36
N ALA A 110 -9.28 -11.19 -11.31
CA ALA A 110 -10.72 -11.33 -11.14
C ALA A 110 -11.16 -12.65 -11.80
N ASN A 111 -11.71 -13.58 -11.02
CA ASN A 111 -12.23 -14.87 -11.45
C ASN A 111 -11.22 -15.75 -12.23
N GLY A 112 -10.01 -15.98 -11.69
CA GLY A 112 -9.09 -16.94 -12.31
C GLY A 112 -7.61 -16.68 -12.04
N LYS A 113 -6.76 -17.11 -12.99
CA LYS A 113 -5.30 -17.01 -12.86
C LYS A 113 -4.83 -15.55 -13.00
N PRO A 114 -3.89 -15.09 -12.17
CA PRO A 114 -3.26 -13.80 -12.36
C PRO A 114 -2.63 -13.76 -13.74
N SER A 115 -3.02 -12.78 -14.56
CA SER A 115 -2.59 -12.69 -15.96
C SER A 115 -1.77 -11.43 -16.23
N ILE A 116 -1.79 -10.45 -15.31
CA ILE A 116 -1.11 -9.17 -15.46
C ILE A 116 -0.17 -8.97 -14.29
N ILE A 117 1.08 -8.65 -14.62
CA ILE A 117 2.17 -8.38 -13.70
C ILE A 117 2.50 -6.90 -13.86
N GLU A 118 2.27 -6.12 -12.82
CA GLU A 118 2.50 -4.69 -12.82
C GLU A 118 3.63 -4.32 -11.86
N PRO A 119 4.50 -3.35 -12.21
CA PRO A 119 5.46 -2.82 -11.27
C PRO A 119 4.73 -2.15 -10.09
N PHE A 120 5.17 -2.43 -8.87
CA PHE A 120 4.54 -1.94 -7.65
C PHE A 120 5.48 -1.01 -6.88
N LEU A 121 5.11 0.26 -6.76
CA LEU A 121 5.85 1.30 -6.03
C LEU A 121 7.35 1.37 -6.39
N GLY A 122 7.71 1.09 -7.65
CA GLY A 122 9.11 1.09 -8.08
C GLY A 122 9.76 2.48 -8.17
N ASP A 123 8.97 3.55 -8.25
CA ASP A 123 9.45 4.94 -8.32
C ASP A 123 9.65 5.57 -6.93
N GLU A 124 9.19 4.88 -5.88
CA GLU A 124 9.16 5.42 -4.53
C GLU A 124 10.50 5.26 -3.84
N ARG A 125 11.22 6.38 -3.65
CA ARG A 125 12.50 6.39 -2.93
C ARG A 125 12.39 6.03 -1.45
N LYS A 126 11.18 6.16 -0.87
CA LYS A 126 10.91 5.86 0.55
C LYS A 126 9.63 5.05 0.65
N ILE A 127 9.78 3.74 0.82
CA ILE A 127 8.66 2.85 1.05
C ILE A 127 8.30 2.91 2.53
N THR A 128 7.02 3.11 2.83
CA THR A 128 6.50 3.08 4.20
C THR A 128 5.30 2.14 4.25
N LEU A 129 4.99 1.59 5.43
CA LEU A 129 3.78 0.77 5.63
C LEU A 129 2.51 1.42 5.08
N PRO A 130 2.16 2.68 5.43
CA PRO A 130 0.96 3.31 4.91
C PRO A 130 1.00 3.49 3.39
N LEU A 131 2.17 3.71 2.79
CA LEU A 131 2.33 3.82 1.34
C LEU A 131 2.12 2.47 0.64
N LEU A 132 2.62 1.37 1.20
CA LEU A 132 2.37 0.02 0.66
C LEU A 132 0.89 -0.31 0.67
N VAL A 133 0.23 -0.08 1.81
CA VAL A 133 -1.21 -0.31 1.96
C VAL A 133 -1.99 0.59 1.00
N PHE A 134 -1.64 1.87 0.92
CA PHE A 134 -2.26 2.83 0.02
C PHE A 134 -2.11 2.41 -1.44
N GLY A 135 -0.92 1.97 -1.87
CA GLY A 135 -0.66 1.51 -3.22
C GLY A 135 -1.54 0.32 -3.60
N VAL A 136 -1.70 -0.66 -2.70
CA VAL A 136 -2.61 -1.80 -2.94
C VAL A 136 -4.05 -1.31 -3.05
N VAL A 137 -4.52 -0.52 -2.09
CA VAL A 137 -5.90 0.04 -2.12
C VAL A 137 -6.15 0.83 -3.40
N GLN A 138 -5.20 1.66 -3.84
CA GLN A 138 -5.29 2.43 -5.07
C GLN A 138 -5.39 1.53 -6.30
N ARG A 139 -4.58 0.47 -6.38
CA ARG A 139 -4.63 -0.51 -7.49
C ARG A 139 -5.97 -1.25 -7.53
N LEU A 140 -6.46 -1.69 -6.38
CA LEU A 140 -7.77 -2.34 -6.28
C LEU A 140 -8.93 -1.38 -6.61
N ASN A 141 -8.80 -0.11 -6.25
CA ASN A 141 -9.77 0.92 -6.63
C ASN A 141 -9.73 1.19 -8.15
N ALA A 142 -8.55 1.24 -8.76
CA ALA A 142 -8.39 1.39 -10.21
C ALA A 142 -9.05 0.24 -10.99
N GLN A 143 -9.04 -0.97 -10.43
CA GLN A 143 -9.77 -2.14 -10.96
C GLN A 143 -11.29 -2.09 -10.71
N LYS A 144 -11.82 -1.02 -10.08
CA LYS A 144 -13.23 -0.88 -9.66
C LYS A 144 -13.69 -2.01 -8.74
N TRP A 145 -12.78 -2.53 -7.92
CA TRP A 145 -13.12 -3.58 -6.96
C TRP A 145 -13.60 -3.04 -5.63
N LEU A 146 -13.24 -1.80 -5.29
CA LEU A 146 -13.71 -1.13 -4.09
C LEU A 146 -14.94 -0.30 -4.47
N ASN A 147 -16.09 -0.63 -3.88
CA ASN A 147 -17.43 -0.19 -4.30
C ASN A 147 -17.76 1.27 -3.91
N ARG A 148 -16.76 2.16 -3.88
CA ARG A 148 -16.98 3.60 -3.65
C ARG A 148 -17.03 4.32 -5.00
N ASN A 149 -18.23 4.33 -5.58
CA ASN A 149 -18.68 5.31 -6.55
C ASN A 149 -19.76 6.18 -5.90
#